data_AF-A0A4Q2YQK8-F1
#
_entry.id   AF-A0A4Q2YQK8-F1
#
_cell.length_a   1.000
_cell.length_b   1.000
_cell.length_c   1.000
_cell.angle_alpha   90.00
_cell.angle_beta   90.00
_cell.angle_gamma   90.00
#
_symmetry.space_group_name_H-M   'P 1'
#
loop_
_entity.id
_entity.type
_entity.pdbx_description
1 polymer ?
#
loop_
_entity_poly.entity_id
_entity_poly.type
_entity_poly.pdbx_seq_one_letter_code
_entity_poly.pdbx_strand_id
1 'polypeptide(L)'
;MSETLRSDILISGGGLVGQALALALAHHGLSVQIVDPADPVATIAPGFDGRASAIASATWQMFEVLGIAGRLDGHGCPIRAIQVG
;
A
#
# COMPACT_ATOMS: atom_id res chain seq x y z
N MET A 1 29.52 5.14 -10.85
CA MET A 1 29.21 6.20 -9.87
C MET A 1 27.72 6.07 -9.56
N SER A 2 27.33 5.91 -8.29
CA SER A 2 25.92 5.79 -7.95
C SER A 2 25.30 7.18 -7.85
N GLU A 3 24.18 7.40 -8.53
CA GLU A 3 23.41 8.64 -8.42
C GLU A 3 22.74 8.72 -7.05
N THR A 4 22.73 9.90 -6.43
CA THR A 4 22.09 10.11 -5.11
C THR A 4 20.67 10.61 -5.33
N LEU A 5 19.68 9.81 -4.95
CA LEU A 5 18.27 10.21 -4.95
C LEU A 5 17.95 11.04 -3.69
N ARG A 6 17.18 12.12 -3.84
CA ARG A 6 16.74 12.98 -2.72
C ARG A 6 15.22 12.97 -2.58
N SER A 7 14.74 12.90 -1.35
CA SER A 7 13.33 13.03 -0.97
C SER A 7 13.20 13.57 0.45
N ASP A 8 12.01 14.06 0.81
CA ASP A 8 11.70 14.53 2.16
C ASP A 8 11.64 13.35 3.15
N ILE A 9 11.11 12.21 2.68
CA ILE A 9 10.99 10.97 3.47
C ILE A 9 11.55 9.78 2.69
N LEU A 10 12.19 8.87 3.44
CA LEU A 10 12.57 7.53 3.02
C LEU A 10 11.81 6.50 3.87
N ILE A 11 11.09 5.58 3.22
CA ILE A 11 10.36 4.48 3.86
C ILE A 11 11.12 3.18 3.59
N SER A 12 11.40 2.42 4.65
CA SER A 12 11.93 1.07 4.55
C SER A 12 10.78 0.06 4.62
N GLY A 13 10.46 -0.55 3.48
CA GLY A 13 9.36 -1.50 3.31
C GLY A 13 8.25 -0.99 2.40
N GLY A 14 8.05 -1.67 1.28
CA GLY A 14 7.06 -1.43 0.23
C GLY A 14 5.84 -2.35 0.30
N GLY A 15 5.55 -2.94 1.46
CA GLY A 15 4.28 -3.62 1.72
C GLY A 15 3.09 -2.66 1.86
N LEU A 16 1.90 -3.21 2.13
CA LEU A 16 0.63 -2.46 2.23
C LEU A 16 0.73 -1.19 3.09
N VAL A 17 1.33 -1.30 4.28
CA VAL A 17 1.47 -0.19 5.23
C VAL A 17 2.41 0.89 4.69
N GLY A 18 3.55 0.51 4.14
CA GLY A 18 4.54 1.45 3.60
C GLY A 18 4.02 2.20 2.37
N GLN A 19 3.30 1.50 1.49
CA GLN A 19 2.65 2.13 0.33
C GLN A 19 1.51 3.06 0.75
N ALA A 20 0.66 2.67 1.70
CA ALA A 20 -0.40 3.53 2.21
C ALA A 20 0.16 4.80 2.87
N LEU A 21 1.25 4.66 3.65
CA LEU A 21 1.96 5.80 4.24
C LEU A 21 2.55 6.72 3.15
N ALA A 22 3.21 6.15 2.14
CA ALA A 22 3.76 6.93 1.03
C ALA A 22 2.69 7.72 0.29
N LEU A 23 1.54 7.11 0.01
CA LEU A 23 0.40 7.78 -0.62
C LEU A 23 -0.13 8.91 0.24
N ALA A 24 -0.29 8.71 1.54
CA ALA A 24 -0.74 9.76 2.45
C ALA A 24 0.22 10.96 2.48
N LEU A 25 1.53 10.71 2.57
CA LEU A 25 2.56 11.76 2.55
C LEU A 25 2.60 12.49 1.20
N ALA A 26 2.53 11.76 0.09
CA ALA A 26 2.49 12.34 -1.25
C ALA A 26 1.22 13.16 -1.49
N HIS A 27 0.08 12.74 -0.94
CA HIS A 27 -1.17 13.50 -0.97
C HIS A 27 -1.04 14.87 -0.28
N HIS A 28 -0.12 15.00 0.67
CA HIS A 28 0.23 16.25 1.35
C HIS A 28 1.44 16.97 0.74
N GLY A 29 1.89 16.58 -0.46
CA GLY A 29 2.93 17.29 -1.21
C GLY A 29 4.37 16.94 -0.83
N LEU A 30 4.58 15.89 -0.03
CA LEU A 30 5.93 15.44 0.34
C LEU A 30 6.48 14.46 -0.70
N SER A 31 7.75 14.60 -1.04
CA SER A 31 8.46 13.63 -1.85
C SER A 31 8.86 12.42 -1.00
N VAL A 32 8.54 11.22 -1.48
CA VAL A 32 8.76 9.98 -0.74
C VAL A 32 9.48 8.96 -1.60
N GLN A 33 10.49 8.31 -1.03
CA GLN A 33 11.13 7.14 -1.61
C GLN A 33 10.84 5.92 -0.76
N ILE A 34 10.52 4.79 -1.39
CA ILE A 34 10.33 3.50 -0.73
C ILE A 34 11.48 2.59 -1.14
N VAL A 35 12.09 1.93 -0.16
CA VAL A 35 13.11 0.89 -0.38
C VAL A 35 12.57 -0.42 0.18
N ASP A 36 12.48 -1.43 -0.68
CA ASP A 36 12.09 -2.79 -0.31
C ASP A 36 13.12 -3.80 -0.87
N PRO A 37 13.54 -4.81 -0.11
CA PRO A 37 14.42 -5.86 -0.61
C PRO A 37 13.74 -6.84 -1.58
N ALA A 38 12.41 -6.88 -1.64
CA ALA A 38 11.67 -7.75 -2.54
C ALA A 38 11.79 -7.29 -3.99
N ASP A 39 11.90 -8.26 -4.90
CA ASP A 39 11.88 -7.98 -6.33
C ASP A 39 10.48 -7.49 -6.76
N PRO A 40 10.35 -6.28 -7.32
CA PRO A 40 9.08 -5.75 -7.80
C PRO A 40 8.45 -6.60 -8.90
N VAL A 41 9.25 -7.30 -9.73
CA VAL A 41 8.73 -8.18 -10.79
C VAL A 41 8.12 -9.44 -10.19
N ALA A 42 8.78 -10.01 -9.17
CA ALA A 42 8.29 -11.20 -8.50
C ALA A 42 6.98 -10.95 -7.73
N THR A 43 6.79 -9.75 -7.17
CA THR A 43 5.61 -9.40 -6.36
C THR A 43 4.33 -9.13 -7.15
N ILE A 44 4.43 -8.93 -8.47
CA ILE A 44 3.29 -8.79 -9.39
C ILE A 44 3.08 -10.02 -10.29
N ALA A 45 3.90 -11.06 -10.11
CA ALA A 45 3.81 -12.26 -10.93
C ALA A 45 2.52 -13.06 -10.65
N PRO A 46 1.91 -13.73 -11.64
CA PRO A 46 0.66 -14.47 -11.45
C PRO A 46 0.72 -15.60 -10.41
N GLY A 47 1.93 -16.12 -10.12
CA GLY A 47 2.17 -17.16 -9.12
C GLY A 47 2.54 -16.64 -7.73
N PHE A 48 2.62 -15.32 -7.55
CA PHE A 48 2.76 -14.73 -6.22
C PHE A 48 1.43 -14.92 -5.49
N ASP A 49 1.44 -15.69 -4.40
CA ASP A 49 0.23 -16.06 -3.68
C ASP A 49 -0.53 -14.86 -3.11
N GLY A 50 0.15 -13.72 -2.99
CA GLY A 50 -0.39 -12.43 -2.58
C GLY A 50 -1.19 -12.56 -1.29
N ARG A 51 -0.62 -12.19 -0.14
CA ARG A 51 -1.38 -12.25 1.11
C ARG A 51 -2.70 -11.49 1.00
N ALA A 52 -3.82 -12.22 1.07
CA ALA A 52 -5.14 -11.62 1.22
C ALA A 52 -5.15 -10.78 2.50
N SER A 53 -5.61 -9.54 2.39
CA SER A 53 -5.67 -8.60 3.52
C SER A 53 -7.13 -8.30 3.84
N ALA A 54 -7.50 -8.46 5.11
CA ALA A 54 -8.77 -7.93 5.61
C ALA A 54 -8.63 -6.42 5.82
N ILE A 55 -9.46 -5.64 5.14
CA ILE A 55 -9.48 -4.18 5.27
C ILE A 55 -10.62 -3.80 6.21
N ALA A 56 -10.29 -3.18 7.34
CA ALA A 56 -11.27 -2.65 8.28
C ALA A 56 -11.97 -1.42 7.69
N SER A 57 -13.19 -1.11 8.15
CA SER A 57 -13.97 0.03 7.66
C SER A 57 -13.23 1.36 7.80
N ALA A 58 -12.50 1.58 8.90
CA ALA A 58 -11.70 2.80 9.08
C ALA A 58 -10.57 2.92 8.06
N THR A 59 -9.92 1.80 7.72
CA THR A 59 -8.89 1.78 6.67
C THR A 59 -9.48 2.03 5.29
N TRP A 60 -10.69 1.51 5.01
CA TRP A 60 -11.40 1.79 3.77
C TRP A 60 -11.74 3.28 3.63
N GLN A 61 -12.24 3.92 4.70
CA GLN A 61 -12.50 5.36 4.73
C GLN A 61 -11.22 6.18 4.48
N MET A 62 -10.08 5.75 5.05
CA MET A 62 -8.78 6.35 4.74
C MET A 62 -8.44 6.21 3.26
N PHE A 63 -8.69 5.06 2.63
CA PHE A 63 -8.47 4.86 1.19
C PHE A 63 -9.37 5.72 0.30
N GLU A 64 -10.59 6.03 0.75
CA GLU A 64 -11.47 7.00 0.07
C GLU A 64 -10.86 8.40 0.09
N VAL A 65 -10.38 8.86 1.25
CA VAL A 65 -9.68 10.15 1.39
C VAL A 65 -8.42 10.20 0.53
N LEU A 66 -7.64 9.12 0.50
CA LEU A 66 -6.43 9.01 -0.33
C LEU A 66 -6.74 8.85 -1.84
N GLY A 67 -8.01 8.75 -2.24
CA GLY A 67 -8.42 8.66 -3.64
C GLY A 67 -8.12 7.31 -4.31
N ILE A 68 -7.85 6.26 -3.54
CA ILE A 68 -7.53 4.93 -4.08
C ILE A 68 -8.68 3.94 -4.01
N ALA A 69 -9.70 4.19 -3.19
CA ALA A 69 -10.84 3.28 -3.03
C ALA A 69 -11.51 2.91 -4.36
N GLY A 70 -11.71 3.87 -5.26
CA GLY A 70 -12.29 3.61 -6.58
C GLY A 70 -11.44 2.71 -7.49
N ARG A 71 -10.12 2.63 -7.26
CA ARG A 71 -9.23 1.70 -7.98
C ARG A 71 -9.25 0.29 -7.40
N LEU A 72 -9.76 0.14 -6.17
CA LEU A 72 -9.86 -1.15 -5.47
C LEU A 72 -11.27 -1.73 -5.55
N ASP A 73 -12.25 -0.95 -6.02
CA ASP A 73 -13.62 -1.42 -6.18
C ASP A 73 -13.69 -2.63 -7.12
N GLY A 74 -14.50 -3.63 -6.75
CA GLY A 74 -14.60 -4.91 -7.47
C GLY A 74 -13.42 -5.87 -7.31
N HIS A 75 -12.30 -5.48 -6.69
CA HIS A 75 -11.16 -6.38 -6.43
C HIS A 75 -11.25 -7.10 -5.07
N GLY A 76 -12.17 -6.67 -4.20
CA GLY A 76 -12.37 -7.24 -2.86
C GLY A 76 -13.53 -8.22 -2.77
N CYS A 77 -13.64 -8.88 -1.60
CA CYS A 77 -14.78 -9.71 -1.22
C CYS A 77 -15.36 -9.21 0.12
N PRO A 78 -16.69 -8.98 0.24
CA PRO A 78 -17.29 -8.50 1.49
C PRO A 78 -17.10 -9.48 2.66
N ILE A 79 -16.57 -8.96 3.77
CA ILE A 79 -16.51 -9.69 5.04
C ILE A 79 -17.88 -9.58 5.72
N ARG A 80 -18.67 -10.66 5.73
CA ARG A 80 -20.03 -10.69 6.32
C ARG A 80 -20.05 -10.83 7.84
N ALA A 81 -19.01 -11.43 8.42
CA ALA A 81 -18.88 -11.62 9.86
C ALA A 81 -17.40 -11.71 10.24
N ILE A 82 -17.06 -11.15 11.39
CA ILE A 82 -15.78 -11.35 12.08
C ILE A 82 -16.12 -11.87 13.47
N GLN A 83 -15.54 -13.00 13.86
CA GLN A 83 -15.73 -13.60 15.17
C GLN A 83 -14.42 -13.54 15.93
N VAL A 84 -14.46 -13.03 17.17
CA VAL A 84 -13.33 -13.00 18.09
C VAL A 84 -13.80 -13.70 19.36
N GLY A 85 -13.02 -14.67 19.82
CA GLY A 85 -13.28 -15.44 21.03
C GLY A 85 -12.66 -14.84 22.27
#